data_AF-A0A7M2X3T4-F1
#
_entry.id   AF-A0A7M2X3T4-F1
#
_cell.length_a   1.000
_cell.length_b   1.000
_cell.length_c   1.000
_cell.angle_alpha   90.00
_cell.angle_beta   90.00
_cell.angle_gamma   90.00
#
_symmetry.space_group_name_H-M   'P 1'
#
loop_
_entity.id
_entity.type
_entity.pdbx_description
1 polymer ?
#
loop_
_entity_poly.entity_id
_entity_poly.type
_entity_poly.pdbx_seq_one_letter_code
_entity_poly.pdbx_strand_id
1 'polypeptide(L)'
;MAMLTPPLDLRVLAQFASDAIHFELLDPANVIVWADSLIAESDIPPPWLIDLSLVDPSDSLAVRAALRAVPGEPDVDQSDRLLNSLVLREWQRGKLTTQRICTIGWQLYTRDPDRRELTQWGVVVDHSGEQLDDGCISKETMRETIDQELVPFADDVPRLPPWA
;
A
#
# COMPACT_ATOMS: atom_id res chain seq x y z
N MET A 1 24.59 -12.96 10.87
CA MET A 1 24.22 -13.33 9.48
C MET A 1 22.96 -12.55 9.15
N ALA A 2 23.03 -11.55 8.28
CA ALA A 2 21.83 -10.92 7.77
C ALA A 2 21.10 -11.96 6.91
N MET A 3 19.90 -12.37 7.30
CA MET A 3 19.05 -13.14 6.40
C MET A 3 18.70 -12.20 5.24
N LEU A 4 19.18 -12.51 4.05
CA LEU A 4 18.80 -11.79 2.84
C LEU A 4 17.30 -11.99 2.66
N THR A 5 16.52 -10.92 2.80
CA THR A 5 15.09 -10.95 2.52
C THR A 5 14.90 -11.37 1.06
N PRO A 6 14.06 -12.39 0.77
CA PRO A 6 13.84 -12.81 -0.60
C PRO A 6 13.27 -11.64 -1.43
N PRO A 7 13.64 -11.56 -2.72
CA PRO A 7 13.08 -10.54 -3.60
C PRO A 7 11.55 -10.69 -3.67
N LEU A 8 10.85 -9.56 -3.72
CA LEU A 8 9.40 -9.54 -3.87
C LEU A 8 9.02 -9.96 -5.28
N ASP A 9 7.95 -10.76 -5.40
CA ASP A 9 7.41 -11.17 -6.68
C ASP A 9 6.79 -9.98 -7.43
N LEU A 10 6.92 -9.95 -8.77
CA LEU A 10 6.41 -8.85 -9.59
C LEU A 10 4.89 -8.71 -9.50
N ARG A 11 4.16 -9.82 -9.40
CA ARG A 11 2.70 -9.80 -9.24
C ARG A 11 2.30 -9.19 -7.90
N VAL A 12 3.06 -9.46 -6.84
CA VAL A 12 2.86 -8.84 -5.52
C VAL A 12 3.10 -7.34 -5.58
N LEU A 13 4.21 -6.92 -6.19
CA LEU A 13 4.53 -5.49 -6.36
C LEU A 13 3.45 -4.77 -7.18
N ALA A 14 2.92 -5.41 -8.23
CA ALA A 14 1.87 -4.84 -9.06
C ALA A 14 0.54 -4.69 -8.30
N GLN A 15 0.15 -5.70 -7.50
CA GLN A 15 -1.04 -5.64 -6.66
C GLN A 15 -0.90 -4.54 -5.59
N PHE A 16 0.24 -4.51 -4.90
CA PHE A 16 0.59 -3.46 -3.94
C PHE A 16 0.51 -2.06 -4.57
N ALA A 17 1.13 -1.85 -5.73
CA ALA A 17 1.11 -0.57 -6.43
C ALA A 17 -0.31 -0.15 -6.82
N SER A 18 -1.11 -1.10 -7.34
CA SER A 18 -2.49 -0.84 -7.73
C SER A 18 -3.34 -0.37 -6.55
N ASP A 19 -3.17 -1.00 -5.39
CA ASP A 19 -3.91 -0.64 -4.18
C ASP A 19 -3.36 0.65 -3.56
N ALA A 20 -2.04 0.87 -3.54
CA ALA A 20 -1.45 2.10 -3.07
C ALA A 20 -1.89 3.33 -3.89
N ILE A 21 -2.00 3.19 -5.22
CA ILE A 21 -2.58 4.22 -6.10
C ILE A 21 -4.06 4.42 -5.77
N HIS A 22 -4.82 3.35 -5.55
CA HIS A 22 -6.23 3.45 -5.19
C HIS A 22 -6.47 4.28 -3.93
N PHE A 23 -5.58 4.13 -2.94
CA PHE A 23 -5.60 4.88 -1.68
C PHE A 23 -4.81 6.19 -1.74
N GLU A 24 -4.36 6.63 -2.92
CA GLU A 24 -3.59 7.88 -3.11
C GLU A 24 -2.34 7.94 -2.22
N LEU A 25 -1.77 6.78 -1.89
CA LEU A 25 -0.52 6.65 -1.13
C LEU A 25 0.70 6.65 -2.04
N LEU A 26 0.49 6.42 -3.33
CA LEU A 26 1.50 6.32 -4.36
C LEU A 26 1.09 7.11 -5.60
N ASP A 27 2.03 7.91 -6.11
CA ASP A 27 1.88 8.59 -7.39
C ASP A 27 2.02 7.57 -8.55
N PRO A 28 1.04 7.46 -9.47
CA PRO A 28 1.16 6.56 -10.61
C PRO A 28 2.43 6.79 -11.45
N ALA A 29 2.95 8.03 -11.50
CA ALA A 29 4.20 8.32 -12.21
C ALA A 29 5.40 7.52 -11.67
N ASN A 30 5.44 7.23 -10.37
CA ASN A 30 6.51 6.42 -9.79
C ASN A 30 6.48 4.97 -10.30
N VAL A 31 5.28 4.45 -10.58
CA VAL A 31 5.10 3.10 -11.14
C VAL A 31 5.55 3.04 -12.59
N ILE A 32 5.31 4.11 -13.37
CA ILE A 32 5.81 4.23 -14.74
C ILE A 32 7.34 4.25 -14.75
N VAL A 33 7.97 5.06 -13.89
CA VAL A 33 9.44 5.11 -13.76
C VAL A 33 10.02 3.75 -13.35
N TRP A 34 9.33 3.02 -12.46
CA TRP A 34 9.70 1.65 -12.14
C TRP A 34 9.63 0.73 -13.36
N ALA A 35 8.55 0.79 -14.15
CA ALA A 35 8.44 0.01 -15.38
C ALA A 35 9.57 0.34 -16.38
N ASP A 36 9.88 1.62 -16.57
CA ASP A 36 10.98 2.07 -17.42
C ASP A 36 12.35 1.55 -16.96
N SER A 37 12.60 1.52 -15.65
CA SER A 37 13.84 0.94 -15.11
C SER A 37 13.97 -0.55 -15.43
N LEU A 38 12.88 -1.32 -15.31
CA LEU A 38 12.87 -2.73 -15.67
C LEU A 38 13.03 -2.95 -17.18
N ILE A 39 12.53 -2.03 -18.02
CA ILE A 39 12.74 -2.06 -19.46
C ILE A 39 14.23 -1.87 -19.76
N ALA A 40 14.84 -0.86 -19.14
CA ALA A 40 16.26 -0.54 -19.34
C ALA A 40 17.20 -1.67 -18.89
N GLU A 41 16.80 -2.46 -17.89
CA GLU A 41 17.55 -3.61 -17.37
C GLU A 41 17.33 -4.90 -18.19
N SER A 42 16.34 -4.94 -19.09
CA SER A 42 15.96 -6.13 -19.85
C SER A 42 16.41 -6.05 -21.30
N ASP A 43 17.10 -7.10 -21.77
CA ASP A 43 17.42 -7.22 -23.21
C ASP A 43 16.15 -7.37 -24.08
N ILE A 44 15.11 -8.02 -23.53
CA ILE A 44 13.84 -8.29 -24.19
C ILE A 44 12.71 -8.08 -23.17
N PRO A 45 12.24 -6.83 -22.98
CA PRO A 45 11.18 -6.54 -22.01
C PRO A 45 9.87 -7.24 -22.41
N PRO A 46 9.12 -7.80 -21.45
CA PRO A 46 7.84 -8.43 -21.75
C PRO A 46 6.79 -7.39 -22.16
N PRO A 47 5.80 -7.76 -22.99
CA PRO A 47 4.82 -6.81 -23.52
C PRO A 47 4.08 -5.99 -22.45
N TRP A 48 3.70 -6.61 -21.33
CA TRP A 48 2.98 -5.92 -20.25
C TRP A 48 3.77 -4.74 -19.66
N LEU A 49 5.11 -4.81 -19.68
CA LEU A 49 5.98 -3.79 -19.13
C LEU A 49 6.03 -2.57 -20.06
N ILE A 50 6.07 -2.82 -21.38
CA ILE A 50 5.97 -1.79 -22.42
C ILE A 50 4.59 -1.15 -22.38
N ASP A 51 3.53 -1.96 -22.29
CA ASP A 51 2.17 -1.44 -22.21
C ASP A 51 1.98 -0.55 -20.98
N LEU A 52 2.55 -0.95 -19.83
CA LEU A 52 2.54 -0.15 -18.61
C LEU A 52 3.30 1.17 -18.77
N SER A 53 4.49 1.18 -19.37
CA SER A 53 5.28 2.42 -19.52
C SER A 53 4.68 3.44 -20.48
N LEU A 54 3.81 3.00 -21.39
CA LEU A 54 3.11 3.86 -22.35
C LEU A 54 1.83 4.48 -21.80
N VAL A 55 1.39 4.09 -20.59
CA VAL A 55 0.19 4.67 -19.97
C VAL A 55 0.44 6.12 -19.56
N ASP A 56 -0.56 6.99 -19.75
CA ASP A 56 -0.52 8.35 -19.21
C ASP A 56 -0.44 8.31 -17.67
N PRO A 57 0.65 8.82 -17.05
CA PRO A 57 0.82 8.77 -15.60
C PRO A 57 -0.22 9.60 -14.84
N SER A 58 -0.95 10.51 -15.50
CA SER A 58 -2.03 11.26 -14.88
C SER A 58 -3.36 10.48 -14.80
N ASP A 59 -3.49 9.38 -15.55
CA ASP A 59 -4.66 8.50 -15.51
C ASP A 59 -4.43 7.32 -14.56
N SER A 60 -4.71 7.54 -13.28
CA SER A 60 -4.55 6.53 -12.22
C SER A 60 -5.38 5.26 -12.48
N LEU A 61 -6.52 5.37 -13.17
CA LEU A 61 -7.35 4.22 -13.49
C LEU A 61 -6.71 3.36 -14.59
N ALA A 62 -6.17 3.99 -15.62
CA ALA A 62 -5.44 3.31 -16.69
C ALA A 62 -4.19 2.61 -16.16
N VAL A 63 -3.41 3.25 -15.29
CA VAL A 63 -2.22 2.64 -14.67
C VAL A 63 -2.61 1.41 -13.85
N ARG A 64 -3.65 1.52 -13.02
CA ARG A 64 -4.18 0.36 -12.26
C ARG A 64 -4.70 -0.75 -13.15
N ALA A 65 -5.31 -0.42 -14.30
CA ALA A 65 -5.76 -1.42 -15.26
C ALA A 65 -4.57 -2.17 -15.89
N ALA A 66 -3.52 -1.45 -16.29
CA ALA A 66 -2.31 -2.04 -16.85
C ALA A 66 -1.59 -2.96 -15.85
N LEU A 67 -1.52 -2.59 -14.57
CA LEU A 67 -0.95 -3.43 -13.50
C LEU A 67 -1.64 -4.80 -13.36
N ARG A 68 -2.90 -4.94 -13.80
CA ARG A 68 -3.59 -6.24 -13.78
C ARG A 68 -3.04 -7.23 -14.79
N ALA A 69 -2.35 -6.77 -15.84
CA ALA A 69 -1.75 -7.61 -16.87
C ALA A 69 -0.44 -8.27 -16.44
N VAL A 70 0.13 -7.88 -15.29
CA VAL A 70 1.36 -8.48 -14.76
C VAL A 70 1.12 -9.97 -14.47
N PRO A 71 1.92 -10.89 -15.07
CA PRO A 71 1.72 -12.33 -14.92
C PRO A 71 2.05 -12.80 -13.49
N GLY A 72 1.44 -13.92 -13.10
CA GLY A 72 1.65 -14.54 -11.78
C GLY A 72 0.34 -14.67 -11.00
N GLU A 73 0.38 -15.47 -9.93
CA GLU A 73 -0.74 -15.58 -8.99
C GLU A 73 -0.64 -14.47 -7.95
N PRO A 74 -1.75 -13.80 -7.63
CA PRO A 74 -1.74 -12.75 -6.61
C PRO A 74 -1.52 -13.36 -5.22
N ASP A 75 -0.44 -12.95 -4.55
CA ASP A 75 -0.30 -13.11 -3.10
C ASP A 75 -0.83 -11.84 -2.41
N VAL A 76 -2.11 -11.91 -2.07
CA VAL A 76 -2.86 -10.79 -1.50
C VAL A 76 -2.38 -10.50 -0.07
N ASP A 77 -1.95 -11.52 0.69
CA ASP A 77 -1.45 -11.32 2.06
C ASP A 77 -0.14 -10.52 2.04
N GLN A 78 0.78 -10.87 1.15
CA GLN A 78 2.05 -10.17 1.04
C GLN A 78 1.86 -8.73 0.52
N SER A 79 0.98 -8.51 -0.45
CA SER A 79 0.68 -7.16 -0.96
C SER A 79 -0.03 -6.29 0.08
N ASP A 80 -0.96 -6.85 0.86
CA ASP A 80 -1.63 -6.13 1.96
C ASP A 80 -0.67 -5.77 3.09
N ARG A 81 0.29 -6.65 3.43
CA ARG A 81 1.36 -6.33 4.37
C ARG A 81 2.21 -5.15 3.89
N LEU A 82 2.61 -5.12 2.62
CA LEU A 82 3.34 -3.98 2.05
C LEU A 82 2.49 -2.70 2.08
N LEU A 83 1.20 -2.80 1.78
CA LEU A 83 0.29 -1.66 1.80
C LEU A 83 0.14 -1.07 3.21
N ASN A 84 -0.09 -1.91 4.22
CA ASN A 84 -0.16 -1.47 5.61
C ASN A 84 1.18 -0.87 6.09
N SER A 85 2.31 -1.39 5.62
CA SER A 85 3.64 -0.84 5.89
C SER A 85 3.81 0.55 5.27
N LEU A 86 3.28 0.77 4.06
CA LEU A 86 3.26 2.07 3.41
C LEU A 86 2.40 3.06 4.20
N VAL A 87 1.20 2.64 4.64
CA VAL A 87 0.33 3.46 5.51
C VAL A 87 1.08 3.90 6.77
N LEU A 88 1.72 2.96 7.47
CA LEU A 88 2.54 3.26 8.65
C LEU A 88 3.64 4.28 8.34
N ARG A 89 4.39 4.08 7.26
CA ARG A 89 5.49 4.98 6.87
C ARG A 89 5.01 6.40 6.57
N GLU A 90 3.92 6.54 5.81
CA GLU A 90 3.40 7.85 5.46
C GLU A 90 2.70 8.54 6.65
N TRP A 91 2.10 7.77 7.56
CA TRP A 91 1.61 8.26 8.86
C TRP A 91 2.75 8.82 9.74
N GLN A 92 3.83 8.06 9.91
CA GLN A 92 5.00 8.48 10.69
C GLN A 92 5.67 9.73 10.11
N ARG A 93 5.63 9.88 8.77
CA ARG A 93 6.07 11.09 8.06
C ARG A 93 5.12 12.29 8.19
N GLY A 94 3.95 12.11 8.81
CA GLY A 94 2.94 13.16 8.98
C GLY A 94 2.20 13.53 7.70
N LYS A 95 2.25 12.67 6.67
CA LYS A 95 1.55 12.90 5.40
C LYS A 95 0.09 12.45 5.41
N LEU A 96 -0.27 11.55 6.33
CA LEU A 96 -1.64 11.09 6.53
C LEU A 96 -2.28 11.81 7.72
N THR A 97 -3.53 12.20 7.55
CA THR A 97 -4.39 12.66 8.64
C THR A 97 -5.07 11.46 9.31
N THR A 98 -5.51 11.62 10.56
CA THR A 98 -6.33 10.62 11.26
C THR A 98 -7.52 10.16 10.42
N GLN A 99 -8.29 11.11 9.87
CA GLN A 99 -9.46 10.80 9.03
C GLN A 99 -9.08 9.95 7.81
N ARG A 100 -7.94 10.25 7.17
CA ARG A 100 -7.48 9.47 6.01
C ARG A 100 -7.11 8.05 6.42
N ILE A 101 -6.47 7.86 7.57
CA ILE A 101 -6.13 6.53 8.09
C ILE A 101 -7.39 5.72 8.41
N CYS A 102 -8.38 6.31 9.10
CA CYS A 102 -9.68 5.64 9.35
C CYS A 102 -10.32 5.19 8.03
N THR A 103 -10.34 6.08 7.03
CA THR A 103 -10.91 5.77 5.70
C THR A 103 -10.21 4.59 5.03
N ILE A 104 -8.87 4.59 5.02
CA ILE A 104 -8.09 3.51 4.41
C ILE A 104 -8.34 2.19 5.16
N GLY A 105 -8.24 2.21 6.49
CA GLY A 105 -8.45 1.03 7.32
C GLY A 105 -9.83 0.41 7.12
N TRP A 106 -10.89 1.23 7.13
CA TRP A 106 -12.26 0.77 6.89
C TRP A 106 -12.45 0.18 5.48
N GLN A 107 -11.87 0.81 4.45
CA GLN A 107 -11.93 0.30 3.08
C GLN A 107 -11.19 -1.04 2.93
N LEU A 108 -10.05 -1.21 3.60
CA LEU A 108 -9.32 -2.48 3.62
C LEU A 108 -10.14 -3.59 4.31
N TYR A 109 -10.74 -3.29 5.46
CA TYR A 109 -11.60 -4.24 6.17
C TYR A 109 -12.83 -4.65 5.37
N THR A 110 -13.53 -3.69 4.76
CA THR A 110 -14.75 -3.97 3.97
C THR A 110 -14.48 -4.73 2.68
N ARG A 111 -13.27 -4.63 2.12
CA ARG A 111 -12.85 -5.40 0.95
C ARG A 111 -12.76 -6.90 1.25
N ASP A 112 -12.24 -7.28 2.41
CA ASP A 112 -12.13 -8.68 2.85
C ASP A 112 -12.19 -8.80 4.39
N PRO A 113 -13.41 -8.95 4.95
CA PRO A 113 -13.61 -9.04 6.41
C PRO A 113 -13.03 -10.31 7.05
N ASP A 114 -12.73 -11.34 6.25
CA ASP A 114 -12.23 -12.62 6.76
C ASP A 114 -10.72 -12.54 7.07
N ARG A 115 -10.00 -11.55 6.52
CA ARG A 115 -8.56 -11.30 6.71
C ARG A 115 -8.25 -10.42 7.92
N ARG A 116 -8.78 -10.80 9.08
CA ARG A 116 -8.74 -9.98 10.30
C ARG A 116 -7.32 -9.55 10.70
N GLU A 117 -6.33 -10.43 10.59
CA GLU A 117 -4.94 -10.13 10.98
C GLU A 117 -4.32 -8.95 10.21
N LEU A 118 -4.81 -8.66 9.00
CA LEU A 118 -4.27 -7.61 8.13
C LEU A 118 -5.15 -6.35 8.06
N THR A 119 -6.43 -6.45 8.41
CA THR A 119 -7.40 -5.37 8.19
C THR A 119 -8.17 -4.93 9.43
N GLN A 120 -8.12 -5.71 10.53
CA GLN A 120 -8.87 -5.41 11.75
C GLN A 120 -8.46 -4.10 12.41
N TRP A 121 -7.20 -3.67 12.24
CA TRP A 121 -6.74 -2.36 12.72
C TRP A 121 -7.64 -1.23 12.22
N GLY A 122 -8.17 -1.36 11.00
CA GLY A 122 -9.06 -0.37 10.40
C GLY A 122 -10.35 -0.19 11.18
N VAL A 123 -10.91 -1.27 11.73
CA VAL A 123 -12.12 -1.22 12.56
C VAL A 123 -11.83 -0.57 13.91
N VAL A 124 -10.70 -0.90 14.54
CA VAL A 124 -10.29 -0.32 15.82
C VAL A 124 -10.09 1.19 15.67
N VAL A 125 -9.35 1.59 14.64
CA VAL A 125 -9.06 3.00 14.34
C VAL A 125 -10.32 3.76 13.93
N ASP A 126 -11.20 3.18 13.13
CA ASP A 126 -12.47 3.83 12.77
C ASP A 126 -13.33 4.10 14.00
N HIS A 127 -13.52 3.08 14.86
CA HIS A 127 -14.28 3.24 16.10
C HIS A 127 -13.66 4.28 17.05
N SER A 128 -12.33 4.28 17.21
CA SER A 128 -11.65 5.33 17.99
C SER A 128 -11.77 6.71 17.35
N GLY A 129 -11.85 6.78 16.02
CA GLY A 129 -12.13 8.01 15.28
C GLY A 129 -13.50 8.60 15.61
N GLU A 130 -14.54 7.77 15.65
CA GLU A 130 -15.88 8.20 16.09
C GLU A 130 -15.85 8.76 17.52
N GLN A 131 -15.14 8.08 18.42
CA GLN A 131 -14.97 8.56 19.80
C GLN A 131 -14.22 9.90 19.87
N LEU A 132 -13.28 10.15 18.96
CA LEU A 132 -12.58 11.44 18.87
C LEU A 132 -13.54 12.55 18.44
N ASP A 133 -14.37 12.28 17.42
CA ASP A 133 -15.33 13.25 16.89
C ASP A 133 -16.42 13.60 17.92
N ASP A 134 -16.83 12.63 18.74
CA ASP A 134 -17.74 12.84 19.87
C ASP A 134 -17.07 13.52 21.08
N GLY A 135 -15.76 13.78 21.03
CA GLY A 135 -14.99 14.38 22.11
C GLY A 135 -14.73 13.45 23.30
N CYS A 136 -14.95 12.15 23.13
CA CYS A 136 -14.74 11.12 24.15
C CYS A 136 -13.26 10.78 24.35
N ILE A 137 -12.42 10.96 23.32
CA ILE A 137 -10.96 10.78 23.42
C ILE A 137 -10.19 11.99 22.89
N SER A 138 -8.91 12.08 23.25
CA SER A 138 -8.03 13.13 22.76
C SER A 138 -7.37 12.76 21.43
N LYS A 139 -6.87 13.77 20.68
CA LYS A 139 -6.07 13.54 19.47
C LYS A 139 -4.77 12.76 19.74
N GLU A 140 -4.20 12.93 20.93
CA GLU A 140 -3.00 12.20 21.36
C GLU A 140 -3.32 10.72 21.55
N THR A 141 -4.42 10.42 22.27
CA THR A 141 -4.94 9.06 22.43
C THR A 141 -5.22 8.40 21.08
N MET A 142 -5.83 9.14 20.15
CA MET A 142 -6.10 8.60 18.80
C MET A 142 -4.82 8.28 18.03
N ARG A 143 -3.78 9.11 18.19
CA ARG A 143 -2.47 8.86 17.59
C ARG A 143 -1.82 7.61 18.19
N GLU A 144 -1.87 7.44 19.50
CA GLU A 144 -1.37 6.25 20.18
C GLU A 144 -2.07 4.98 19.70
N THR A 145 -3.40 5.02 19.52
CA THR A 145 -4.16 3.90 18.95
C THR A 145 -3.67 3.54 17.54
N ILE A 146 -3.54 4.53 16.64
CA ILE A 146 -3.03 4.29 15.28
C ILE A 146 -1.62 3.69 15.34
N ASP A 147 -0.73 4.23 16.17
CA ASP A 147 0.65 3.76 16.30
C ASP A 147 0.70 2.31 16.81
N GLN A 148 -0.13 1.95 17.79
CA GLN A 148 -0.23 0.59 18.33
C GLN A 148 -0.75 -0.41 17.29
N GLU A 149 -1.80 -0.03 16.57
CA GLU A 149 -2.46 -0.93 15.61
C GLU A 149 -1.62 -1.14 14.33
N LEU A 150 -0.81 -0.14 13.93
CA LEU A 150 0.06 -0.25 12.77
C LEU A 150 1.46 -0.81 13.10
N VAL A 151 1.86 -0.89 14.38
CA VAL A 151 3.17 -1.43 14.80
C VAL A 151 3.51 -2.82 14.22
N PRO A 152 2.56 -3.76 14.01
CA PRO A 152 2.90 -5.09 13.49
C PRO A 152 3.49 -5.05 12.06
N PHE A 153 3.29 -3.96 11.33
CA PHE A 153 3.79 -3.80 9.95
C PHE A 153 5.15 -3.09 9.88
N ALA A 154 5.74 -2.71 11.01
CA ALA A 154 7.02 -2.01 11.05
C ALA A 154 8.17 -2.81 10.41
N ASP A 155 8.18 -4.13 10.60
CA ASP A 155 9.22 -5.02 10.08
C ASP A 155 9.21 -5.14 8.54
N ASP A 156 8.09 -4.80 7.91
CA ASP A 156 7.93 -4.84 6.45
C ASP A 156 8.25 -3.48 5.79
N VAL A 157 8.41 -2.40 6.56
CA VAL A 157 8.80 -1.06 6.03
C VAL A 157 10.11 -1.10 5.24
N PRO A 158 11.19 -1.78 5.68
CA PRO A 158 12.42 -1.89 4.88
C PRO A 158 12.27 -2.70 3.58
N ARG A 159 11.16 -3.44 3.43
CA ARG A 159 10.85 -4.22 2.21
C ARG A 159 10.08 -3.41 1.19
N LEU A 160 9.59 -2.22 1.54
CA LEU A 160 8.94 -1.33 0.58
C LEU A 160 9.89 -1.02 -0.57
N PRO A 161 9.41 -1.11 -1.82
CA PRO A 161 10.26 -0.79 -2.95
C PRO A 161 10.66 0.69 -2.90
N PRO A 162 11.86 1.05 -3.38
CA PRO A 162 12.39 2.41 -3.25
C PRO A 162 11.59 3.46 -4.05
N TRP A 163 10.80 3.02 -5.03
CA TRP A 163 9.89 3.87 -5.81
C TRP A 163 8.55 4.14 -5.10
N ALA A 164 8.24 3.41 -4.02
CA ALA A 164 7.03 3.62 -3.24
C ALA A 164 7.22 4.68 -2.16
#